data_AF-A0A3S2N487-F1
#
_entry.id   AF-A0A3S2N487-F1
#
_cell.length_a   1.000
_cell.length_b   1.000
_cell.length_c   1.000
_cell.angle_alpha   90.00
_cell.angle_beta   90.00
_cell.angle_gamma   90.00
#
_symmetry.space_group_name_H-M   'P 1'
#
loop_
_entity.id
_entity.type
_entity.pdbx_description
1 polymer ?
#
loop_
_entity_poly.entity_id
_entity_poly.type
_entity_poly.pdbx_seq_one_letter_code
_entity_poly.pdbx_strand_id
1 'polypeptide(L)'
;MKVAAVLVLCGTLFCQAYSNGLDSCQGRCGASLDNRYTCQCNAHCESFGDCCKDYYTLCKDAATSCAGRCGEQYNSQNPCHCNSLCSQYNNCCSDYSQLCDSSGSATDAEIRAVSETLYTLDSNKASASQLKIDPQALVADSQTSSQNDLSPSRLFSYLDEGTLFSRPTYAAFLALLDNYKRMTGTTESFTSQQLAEQDTFLKETMSNTQVGKELFAFLYTKGYYRSEAEFIQDLKNMWFGLYSRYNGKMDSSGFEHIFAGEIKGGKVSGFHNWIQFYLLEKKGELNYYSHSFNGPWTSYPDVLGMQFMWDGYYKQVGSAIIGCSPEFDFALYSLCYITRPGKQCRLSVGGKELIIQTYTWENSSYGDGKKFIGSAYPASP
;
A
#
# COMPACT_ATOMS: atom_id res chain seq x y z
N MET A 1 -47.37 48.84 69.88
CA MET A 1 -46.92 47.50 69.43
C MET A 1 -45.71 47.69 68.53
N LYS A 2 -44.55 47.14 68.95
CA LYS A 2 -43.44 46.53 68.19
C LYS A 2 -42.85 47.29 66.97
N VAL A 3 -41.55 47.33 66.67
CA VAL A 3 -40.24 46.98 67.25
C VAL A 3 -39.23 47.61 66.25
N ALA A 4 -38.08 48.07 66.72
CA ALA A 4 -36.94 48.52 65.90
C ALA A 4 -36.15 47.35 65.27
N ALA A 5 -35.51 47.55 64.10
CA ALA A 5 -34.26 46.87 63.74
C ALA A 5 -33.56 47.51 62.51
N VAL A 6 -32.27 47.80 62.72
CA VAL A 6 -31.21 48.17 61.76
C VAL A 6 -30.66 46.90 61.07
N LEU A 7 -29.97 47.03 59.91
CA LEU A 7 -28.91 46.17 59.31
C LEU A 7 -29.17 45.91 57.80
N VAL A 8 -28.24 45.78 56.85
CA VAL A 8 -26.81 46.10 56.63
C VAL A 8 -26.58 45.83 55.12
N LEU A 9 -25.69 46.59 54.47
CA LEU A 9 -25.21 46.31 53.12
C LEU A 9 -24.52 44.94 53.05
N CYS A 10 -24.84 44.12 52.04
CA CYS A 10 -23.91 43.11 51.54
C CYS A 10 -24.13 42.93 50.03
N GLY A 11 -23.19 43.47 49.25
CA GLY A 11 -23.13 43.27 47.81
C GLY A 11 -22.76 41.82 47.51
N THR A 12 -23.61 41.12 46.77
CA THR A 12 -23.26 39.86 46.13
C THR A 12 -23.04 40.15 44.65
N LEU A 13 -21.77 40.43 44.32
CA LEU A 13 -21.24 40.22 42.98
C LEU A 13 -21.39 38.72 42.68
N PHE A 14 -22.38 38.38 41.86
CA PHE A 14 -22.37 37.11 41.15
C PHE A 14 -21.27 37.19 40.11
N CYS A 15 -20.06 36.75 40.46
CA CYS A 15 -19.10 36.30 39.46
C CYS A 15 -19.66 35.01 38.85
N GLN A 16 -20.39 35.13 37.75
CA GLN A 16 -20.60 34.03 36.82
C GLN A 16 -19.23 33.68 36.23
N ALA A 17 -18.59 32.66 36.78
CA ALA A 17 -17.46 32.00 36.13
C ALA A 17 -17.98 31.30 34.87
N TYR A 18 -17.99 32.03 33.76
CA TYR A 18 -18.03 31.43 32.43
C TYR A 18 -16.72 30.67 32.24
N SER A 19 -16.77 29.35 32.38
CA SER A 19 -15.65 28.48 32.00
C SER A 19 -15.60 28.45 30.46
N ASN A 20 -14.93 29.44 29.86
CA ASN A 20 -14.71 29.51 28.43
C ASN A 20 -13.76 28.39 28.02
N GLY A 21 -14.24 27.43 27.22
CA GLY A 21 -13.40 26.43 26.53
C GLY A 21 -12.48 27.01 25.44
N LEU A 22 -12.25 28.33 25.44
CA LEU A 22 -11.41 29.04 24.48
C LEU A 22 -9.97 29.20 24.99
N ASP A 23 -9.73 29.18 26.31
CA ASP A 23 -8.42 29.47 26.92
C ASP A 23 -7.61 28.20 27.21
N SER A 24 -7.48 27.35 26.18
CA SER A 24 -6.67 26.13 26.18
C SER A 24 -5.65 26.14 25.04
N CYS A 25 -4.52 25.49 25.26
CA CYS A 25 -3.49 25.26 24.26
C CYS A 25 -3.67 24.01 23.39
N GLN A 26 -4.75 23.26 23.58
CA GLN A 26 -5.04 22.10 22.75
C GLN A 26 -5.17 22.51 21.27
N GLY A 27 -4.25 22.02 20.43
CA GLY A 27 -4.19 22.36 19.00
C GLY A 27 -3.72 23.79 18.68
N ARG A 28 -3.22 24.54 19.67
CA ARG A 28 -2.80 25.95 19.54
C ARG A 28 -1.33 26.20 19.92
N CYS A 29 -0.57 25.17 20.25
CA CYS A 29 0.86 25.30 20.54
C CYS A 29 1.61 25.90 19.35
N GLY A 30 2.32 27.01 19.57
CA GLY A 30 3.05 27.73 18.53
C GLY A 30 2.20 28.65 17.65
N ALA A 31 0.92 28.85 17.96
CA ALA A 31 0.07 29.79 17.24
C ALA A 31 0.61 31.24 17.33
N SER A 32 0.38 32.04 16.29
CA SER A 32 0.64 33.48 16.36
C SER A 32 -0.25 34.14 17.42
N LEU A 33 0.15 35.32 17.90
CA LEU A 33 -0.63 36.12 18.85
C LEU A 33 -2.07 36.29 18.33
N ASP A 34 -3.06 35.91 19.14
CA ASP A 34 -4.48 36.08 18.81
C ASP A 34 -5.21 36.69 20.00
N ASN A 35 -5.60 37.97 19.83
CA ASN A 35 -6.25 38.78 20.85
C ASN A 35 -7.70 38.35 21.15
N ARG A 36 -8.23 37.34 20.44
CA ARG A 36 -9.54 36.74 20.75
C ARG A 36 -9.49 35.82 21.98
N TYR A 37 -8.30 35.42 22.40
CA TYR A 37 -8.09 34.56 23.56
C TYR A 37 -7.53 35.37 24.73
N THR A 38 -7.90 35.00 25.95
CA THR A 38 -7.39 35.69 27.16
C THR A 38 -6.00 35.23 27.54
N CYS A 39 -5.52 34.15 26.91
CA CYS A 39 -4.19 33.58 27.08
C CYS A 39 -3.58 33.12 25.74
N GLN A 40 -2.24 33.03 25.73
CA GLN A 40 -1.45 32.69 24.57
C GLN A 40 -0.76 31.33 24.73
N CYS A 41 -0.51 30.67 23.60
CA CYS A 41 0.12 29.34 23.51
C CYS A 41 1.40 29.36 22.68
N ASN A 42 2.05 30.51 22.64
CA ASN A 42 3.30 30.75 21.92
C ASN A 42 4.46 30.92 22.90
N ALA A 43 5.69 30.74 22.41
CA ALA A 43 6.88 30.87 23.24
C ALA A 43 7.05 32.23 23.94
N HIS A 44 6.41 33.31 23.44
CA HIS A 44 6.53 34.64 24.02
C HIS A 44 5.63 34.82 25.24
N CYS A 45 4.66 33.94 25.48
CA CYS A 45 3.72 34.10 26.58
C CYS A 45 4.40 34.10 27.96
N GLU A 46 5.56 33.44 28.07
CA GLU A 46 6.36 33.39 29.30
C GLU A 46 6.96 34.76 29.62
N SER A 47 7.33 35.53 28.60
CA SER A 47 7.87 36.88 28.73
C SER A 47 6.78 37.90 29.08
N PHE A 48 5.55 37.69 28.60
CA PHE A 48 4.41 38.59 28.81
C PHE A 48 3.53 38.19 30.00
N GLY A 49 3.71 36.98 30.55
CA GLY A 49 2.94 36.49 31.69
C GLY A 49 1.49 36.13 31.33
N ASP A 50 1.20 35.82 30.06
CA ASP A 50 -0.14 35.57 29.54
C ASP A 50 -0.33 34.13 29.01
N CYS A 51 0.50 33.17 29.44
CA CYS A 51 0.37 31.78 29.05
C CYS A 51 -0.95 31.15 29.51
N CYS A 52 -1.56 30.31 28.65
CA CYS A 52 -2.69 29.50 29.09
C CYS A 52 -2.29 28.53 30.20
N LYS A 53 -3.26 28.17 31.04
CA LYS A 53 -3.02 27.31 32.22
C LYS A 53 -2.40 25.96 31.86
N ASP A 54 -2.74 25.43 30.68
CA ASP A 54 -2.29 24.15 30.15
C ASP A 54 -1.07 24.26 29.20
N TYR A 55 -0.49 25.46 29.04
CA TYR A 55 0.64 25.70 28.14
C TYR A 55 1.85 24.82 28.45
N TYR A 56 2.24 24.71 29.73
CA TYR A 56 3.39 23.89 30.12
C TYR A 56 3.15 22.41 29.82
N THR A 57 1.98 21.90 30.21
CA THR A 57 1.65 20.49 30.02
C THR A 57 1.44 20.10 28.55
N LEU A 58 0.82 20.97 27.74
CA LEU A 58 0.46 20.65 26.35
C LEU A 58 1.49 21.10 25.32
N CYS A 59 2.28 22.14 25.60
CA CYS A 59 3.22 22.73 24.63
C CYS A 59 4.69 22.61 25.04
N LYS A 60 5.03 22.47 26.33
CA LYS A 60 6.44 22.27 26.76
C LYS A 60 6.72 20.80 27.04
N ASP A 61 5.95 20.18 27.93
CA ASP A 61 6.20 18.81 28.38
C ASP A 61 5.96 17.80 27.24
N ALA A 62 4.83 17.94 26.54
CA ALA A 62 4.53 17.12 25.35
C ALA A 62 5.53 17.35 24.20
N ALA A 63 6.22 18.50 24.17
CA ALA A 63 7.20 18.82 23.12
C ALA A 63 8.57 18.13 23.33
N THR A 64 8.75 17.36 24.41
CA THR A 64 10.00 16.62 24.70
C THR A 64 9.96 15.14 24.27
N SER A 65 8.83 14.65 23.79
CA SER A 65 8.60 13.25 23.40
C SER A 65 8.03 13.15 21.99
N CYS A 66 8.30 12.04 21.31
CA CYS A 66 7.71 11.69 20.03
C CYS A 66 6.35 10.98 20.09
N ALA A 67 5.81 10.73 21.30
CA ALA A 67 4.50 10.13 21.45
C ALA A 67 3.41 10.99 20.76
N GLY A 68 2.84 10.46 19.67
CA GLY A 68 1.83 11.17 18.86
C GLY A 68 2.36 12.30 17.98
N ARG A 69 3.69 12.43 17.81
CA ARG A 69 4.36 13.51 17.06
C ARG A 69 5.22 13.04 15.88
N CYS A 70 5.25 11.73 15.59
CA CYS A 70 6.01 11.20 14.44
C CYS A 70 5.52 11.82 13.12
N GLY A 71 6.45 12.32 12.31
CA GLY A 71 6.16 12.99 11.03
C GLY A 71 5.71 14.46 11.18
N GLU A 72 5.93 15.10 12.33
CA GLU A 72 5.55 16.50 12.53
C GLU A 72 6.24 17.48 11.56
N GLN A 73 5.59 18.62 11.27
CA GLN A 73 6.24 19.74 10.59
C GLN A 73 7.27 20.40 11.52
N TYR A 74 8.30 21.01 10.95
CA TYR A 74 9.29 21.74 11.73
C TYR A 74 8.64 22.93 12.45
N ASN A 75 8.88 23.03 13.76
CA ASN A 75 8.44 24.12 14.60
C ASN A 75 9.61 24.59 15.48
N SER A 76 10.14 25.78 15.20
CA SER A 76 11.30 26.33 15.93
C SER A 76 11.09 26.53 17.43
N GLN A 77 9.85 26.41 17.93
CA GLN A 77 9.54 26.49 19.35
C GLN A 77 9.66 25.15 20.10
N ASN A 78 9.75 24.02 19.38
CA ASN A 78 9.93 22.72 20.01
C ASN A 78 11.40 22.51 20.42
N PRO A 79 11.68 21.96 21.62
CA PRO A 79 13.04 21.64 22.04
C PRO A 79 13.64 20.46 21.27
N CYS A 80 12.80 19.61 20.68
CA CYS A 80 13.19 18.49 19.84
C CYS A 80 12.10 18.14 18.81
N HIS A 81 12.50 17.40 17.79
CA HIS A 81 11.70 17.10 16.62
C HIS A 81 11.51 15.61 16.37
N CYS A 82 10.38 15.28 15.77
CA CYS A 82 9.99 13.90 15.48
C CYS A 82 9.73 13.68 13.99
N ASN A 83 10.47 14.37 13.14
CA ASN A 83 10.37 14.27 11.69
C ASN A 83 11.60 13.59 11.08
N SER A 84 11.47 13.12 9.83
CA SER A 84 12.50 12.35 9.15
C SER A 84 13.84 13.09 8.96
N LEU A 85 13.84 14.42 9.08
CA LEU A 85 15.03 15.26 8.95
C LEU A 85 15.71 15.52 10.30
N CYS A 86 15.13 15.13 11.43
CA CYS A 86 15.65 15.52 12.74
C CYS A 86 17.08 14.98 12.99
N SER A 87 17.41 13.81 12.43
CA SER A 87 18.74 13.20 12.53
C SER A 87 19.79 13.98 11.74
N GLN A 88 19.38 14.59 10.62
CA GLN A 88 20.26 15.46 9.82
C GLN A 88 20.62 16.75 10.58
N TYR A 89 19.67 17.28 11.34
CA TYR A 89 19.83 18.52 12.10
C TYR A 89 20.22 18.29 13.57
N ASN A 90 20.45 17.04 13.99
CA ASN A 90 20.76 16.64 15.36
C ASN A 90 19.80 17.22 16.41
N ASN A 91 18.50 17.25 16.08
CA ASN A 91 17.46 17.81 16.95
C ASN A 91 16.33 16.81 17.22
N CYS A 92 16.55 15.51 17.07
CA CYS A 92 15.56 14.49 17.39
C CYS A 92 15.22 14.46 18.88
N CYS A 93 13.96 14.14 19.23
CA CYS A 93 13.64 13.80 20.61
C CYS A 93 14.35 12.50 21.02
N SER A 94 14.63 12.35 22.32
CA SER A 94 15.39 11.22 22.85
C SER A 94 14.73 9.86 22.60
N ASP A 95 13.41 9.85 22.47
CA ASP A 95 12.58 8.70 22.17
C ASP A 95 12.24 8.57 20.67
N TYR A 96 12.80 9.41 19.79
CA TYR A 96 12.56 9.35 18.35
C TYR A 96 12.92 7.99 17.75
N SER A 97 14.07 7.43 18.13
CA SER A 97 14.49 6.11 17.66
C SER A 97 13.51 5.00 18.06
N GLN A 98 12.97 5.10 19.27
CA GLN A 98 12.05 4.10 19.84
C GLN A 98 10.61 4.27 19.34
N LEU A 99 10.15 5.51 19.16
CA LEU A 99 8.76 5.82 18.86
C LEU A 99 8.51 6.13 17.39
N CYS A 100 9.50 6.57 16.62
CA CYS A 100 9.34 6.91 15.21
C CYS A 100 10.26 6.11 14.28
N ASP A 101 11.43 5.64 14.76
CA ASP A 101 12.39 4.88 13.94
C ASP A 101 12.11 3.37 14.02
N SER A 102 11.66 2.83 15.16
CA SER A 102 11.12 1.46 15.28
C SER A 102 9.62 1.31 15.01
N SER A 103 8.91 2.42 14.75
CA SER A 103 7.45 2.44 14.57
C SER A 103 7.01 3.00 13.21
N GLY A 104 7.93 3.25 12.29
CA GLY A 104 7.60 3.86 10.99
C GLY A 104 8.11 3.11 9.76
N SER A 105 9.03 2.16 9.91
CA SER A 105 9.53 1.35 8.81
C SER A 105 9.61 -0.12 9.20
N ALA A 106 8.82 -0.97 8.54
CA ALA A 106 8.92 -2.41 8.69
C ALA A 106 10.36 -2.87 8.40
N THR A 107 10.99 -3.62 9.30
CA THR A 107 12.33 -4.17 9.08
C THR A 107 12.31 -5.33 8.07
N ASP A 108 13.45 -5.65 7.45
CA ASP A 108 13.51 -6.78 6.50
C ASP A 108 13.16 -8.12 7.17
N ALA A 109 13.52 -8.31 8.45
CA ALA A 109 13.16 -9.51 9.20
C ALA A 109 11.66 -9.61 9.42
N GLU A 110 11.00 -8.49 9.72
CA GLU A 110 9.54 -8.43 9.89
C GLU A 110 8.80 -8.62 8.58
N ILE A 111 9.30 -8.04 7.48
CA ILE A 111 8.75 -8.24 6.14
C ILE A 111 8.83 -9.73 5.74
N ARG A 112 9.95 -10.41 6.02
CA ARG A 112 10.08 -11.85 5.79
C ARG A 112 9.14 -12.67 6.69
N ALA A 113 8.97 -12.28 7.96
CA ALA A 113 8.10 -12.98 8.89
C ALA A 113 6.61 -12.84 8.50
N VAL A 114 6.17 -11.63 8.15
CA VAL A 114 4.78 -11.42 7.71
C VAL A 114 4.52 -12.11 6.37
N SER A 115 5.47 -12.13 5.42
CA SER A 115 5.25 -12.83 4.15
C SER A 115 5.09 -14.35 4.31
N GLU A 116 5.78 -14.98 5.27
CA GLU A 116 5.53 -16.39 5.62
C GLU A 116 4.14 -16.57 6.24
N THR A 117 3.72 -15.63 7.09
CA THR A 117 2.39 -15.64 7.68
C THR A 117 1.32 -15.55 6.59
N LEU A 118 1.44 -14.59 5.66
CA LEU A 118 0.55 -14.46 4.50
C LEU A 118 0.53 -15.75 3.66
N TYR A 119 1.69 -16.40 3.47
CA TYR A 119 1.77 -17.67 2.73
C TYR A 119 1.00 -18.79 3.42
N THR A 120 1.08 -18.89 4.75
CA THR A 120 0.31 -19.89 5.51
C THR A 120 -1.20 -19.59 5.51
N LEU A 121 -1.58 -18.32 5.42
CA LEU A 121 -2.97 -17.86 5.40
C LEU A 121 -3.63 -17.92 4.01
N ASP A 122 -2.84 -18.13 2.94
CA ASP A 122 -3.34 -18.26 1.58
C ASP A 122 -4.09 -19.58 1.35
N SER A 123 -5.27 -19.68 1.95
CA SER A 123 -6.17 -20.83 1.83
C SER A 123 -6.84 -20.95 0.46
N ASN A 124 -6.84 -19.86 -0.32
CA ASN A 124 -7.44 -19.81 -1.64
C ASN A 124 -6.44 -20.12 -2.77
N LYS A 125 -5.17 -20.41 -2.49
CA LYS A 125 -4.24 -20.88 -3.53
C LYS A 125 -4.71 -22.17 -4.20
N ALA A 126 -4.18 -22.43 -5.38
CA ALA A 126 -4.37 -23.70 -6.06
C ALA A 126 -3.54 -24.79 -5.38
N SER A 127 -4.13 -25.97 -5.17
CA SER A 127 -3.36 -27.17 -4.80
C SER A 127 -2.71 -27.82 -6.02
N ALA A 128 -1.76 -28.73 -5.79
CA ALA A 128 -1.17 -29.56 -6.85
C ALA A 128 -2.18 -30.46 -7.60
N SER A 129 -3.36 -30.71 -7.02
CA SER A 129 -4.45 -31.43 -7.71
C SER A 129 -5.35 -30.50 -8.53
N GLN A 130 -5.41 -29.21 -8.19
CA GLN A 130 -6.23 -28.21 -8.86
C GLN A 130 -5.50 -27.49 -10.00
N LEU A 131 -4.17 -27.46 -9.99
CA LEU A 131 -3.35 -26.82 -11.02
C LEU A 131 -2.19 -27.74 -11.41
N LYS A 132 -2.02 -27.98 -12.71
CA LYS A 132 -0.85 -28.68 -13.26
C LYS A 132 -0.24 -27.83 -14.35
N ILE A 133 1.08 -27.67 -14.27
CA ILE A 133 1.88 -27.01 -15.29
C ILE A 133 2.81 -28.01 -15.97
N ASP A 134 3.16 -27.72 -17.22
CA ASP A 134 4.20 -28.37 -18.01
C ASP A 134 5.26 -27.32 -18.40
N PRO A 135 6.31 -27.14 -17.58
CA PRO A 135 7.32 -26.10 -17.80
C PRO A 135 8.18 -26.32 -19.06
N GLN A 136 8.21 -27.52 -19.63
CA GLN A 136 8.92 -27.84 -20.87
C GLN A 136 10.40 -27.40 -20.86
N ALA A 137 10.79 -26.41 -21.68
CA ALA A 137 12.18 -26.05 -21.91
C ALA A 137 12.69 -24.95 -20.96
N LEU A 138 13.75 -25.29 -20.20
CA LEU A 138 14.58 -24.32 -19.48
C LEU A 138 15.66 -23.76 -20.41
N VAL A 139 15.79 -22.44 -20.50
CA VAL A 139 16.81 -21.73 -21.28
C VAL A 139 17.72 -20.90 -20.39
N ALA A 140 18.96 -20.66 -20.83
CA ALA A 140 19.85 -19.73 -20.14
C ALA A 140 19.44 -18.26 -20.40
N ASP A 141 19.81 -17.33 -19.51
CA ASP A 141 19.47 -15.91 -19.65
C ASP A 141 19.94 -15.31 -20.97
N SER A 142 21.09 -15.78 -21.48
CA SER A 142 21.66 -15.38 -22.77
C SER A 142 20.79 -15.75 -23.98
N GLN A 143 19.81 -16.64 -23.80
CA GLN A 143 18.91 -17.14 -24.85
C GLN A 143 17.50 -16.57 -24.76
N THR A 144 17.18 -15.81 -23.71
CA THR A 144 15.83 -15.25 -23.47
C THR A 144 15.34 -14.33 -24.59
N SER A 145 16.23 -13.72 -25.36
CA SER A 145 15.89 -12.85 -26.51
C SER A 145 15.82 -13.59 -27.85
N SER A 146 16.05 -14.91 -27.88
CA SER A 146 16.16 -15.68 -29.12
C SER A 146 14.83 -15.84 -29.88
N GLN A 147 13.69 -15.70 -29.20
CA GLN A 147 12.34 -15.89 -29.77
C GLN A 147 12.14 -17.26 -30.43
N ASN A 148 12.90 -18.27 -30.00
CA ASN A 148 12.69 -19.64 -30.42
C ASN A 148 11.60 -20.25 -29.55
N ASP A 149 10.54 -20.73 -30.19
CA ASP A 149 9.53 -21.55 -29.52
C ASP A 149 10.13 -22.94 -29.27
N LEU A 150 10.37 -23.26 -27.99
CA LEU A 150 10.93 -24.53 -27.52
C LEU A 150 9.89 -25.36 -26.74
N SER A 151 8.64 -24.89 -26.71
CA SER A 151 7.57 -25.42 -25.88
C SER A 151 6.34 -25.72 -26.75
N PRO A 152 6.30 -26.89 -27.41
CA PRO A 152 5.21 -27.23 -28.33
C PRO A 152 3.84 -27.44 -27.65
N SER A 153 3.81 -27.53 -26.32
CA SER A 153 2.60 -27.68 -25.50
C SER A 153 2.30 -26.42 -24.69
N ARG A 154 1.08 -26.33 -24.17
CA ARG A 154 0.69 -25.26 -23.23
C ARG A 154 1.44 -25.43 -21.91
N LEU A 155 1.82 -24.31 -21.29
CA LEU A 155 2.35 -24.31 -19.92
C LEU A 155 1.30 -24.83 -18.95
N PHE A 156 0.04 -24.41 -19.06
CA PHE A 156 -1.01 -24.87 -18.16
C PHE A 156 -1.73 -26.09 -18.73
N SER A 157 -1.31 -27.28 -18.30
CA SER A 157 -1.87 -28.55 -18.77
C SER A 157 -3.21 -28.89 -18.13
N TYR A 158 -3.50 -28.37 -16.93
CA TYR A 158 -4.78 -28.54 -16.26
C TYR A 158 -5.04 -27.45 -15.21
N LEU A 159 -6.31 -26.98 -15.15
CA LEU A 159 -6.82 -26.14 -14.06
C LEU A 159 -8.24 -26.59 -13.69
N ASP A 160 -8.50 -26.77 -12.40
CA ASP A 160 -9.85 -26.94 -11.85
C ASP A 160 -10.56 -25.59 -11.76
N GLU A 161 -10.99 -25.09 -12.93
CA GLU A 161 -11.69 -23.81 -13.06
C GLU A 161 -12.97 -23.77 -12.23
N GLY A 162 -13.73 -24.86 -12.21
CA GLY A 162 -15.01 -24.92 -11.50
C GLY A 162 -14.85 -24.62 -10.01
N THR A 163 -13.85 -25.22 -9.37
CA THR A 163 -13.58 -24.96 -7.96
C THR A 163 -12.92 -23.60 -7.76
N LEU A 164 -11.85 -23.28 -8.50
CA LEU A 164 -11.08 -22.07 -8.25
C LEU A 164 -11.84 -20.80 -8.60
N PHE A 165 -12.47 -20.74 -9.77
CA PHE A 165 -13.15 -19.52 -10.24
C PHE A 165 -14.49 -19.27 -9.55
N SER A 166 -15.02 -20.25 -8.83
CA SER A 166 -16.19 -20.04 -7.95
C SER A 166 -15.83 -19.36 -6.63
N ARG A 167 -14.54 -19.30 -6.26
CA ARG A 167 -14.09 -18.60 -5.05
C ARG A 167 -14.31 -17.09 -5.23
N PRO A 168 -14.82 -16.37 -4.22
CA PRO A 168 -15.14 -14.95 -4.34
C PRO A 168 -13.98 -14.08 -4.84
N THR A 169 -12.75 -14.35 -4.39
CA THR A 169 -11.57 -13.57 -4.78
C THR A 169 -11.15 -13.79 -6.23
N TYR A 170 -11.25 -15.03 -6.73
CA TYR A 170 -11.04 -15.35 -8.15
C TYR A 170 -12.14 -14.73 -9.01
N ALA A 171 -13.41 -14.89 -8.64
CA ALA A 171 -14.52 -14.32 -9.38
C ALA A 171 -14.41 -12.79 -9.50
N ALA A 172 -14.07 -12.11 -8.41
CA ALA A 172 -13.86 -10.65 -8.42
C ALA A 172 -12.64 -10.24 -9.26
N PHE A 173 -11.56 -11.02 -9.24
CA PHE A 173 -10.39 -10.77 -10.09
C PHE A 173 -10.71 -10.94 -11.58
N LEU A 174 -11.45 -11.98 -11.94
CA LEU A 174 -11.87 -12.25 -13.32
C LEU A 174 -12.76 -11.12 -13.87
N ALA A 175 -13.66 -10.58 -13.05
CA ALA A 175 -14.51 -9.44 -13.37
C ALA A 175 -13.76 -8.09 -13.42
N LEU A 176 -12.48 -8.06 -13.05
CA LEU A 176 -11.62 -6.92 -13.33
C LEU A 176 -10.91 -7.07 -14.66
N LEU A 177 -10.42 -8.27 -14.99
CA LEU A 177 -9.63 -8.50 -16.20
C LEU A 177 -10.39 -8.23 -17.50
N ASP A 178 -11.72 -8.37 -17.51
CA ASP A 178 -12.57 -8.08 -18.67
C ASP A 178 -12.80 -6.58 -18.93
N ASN A 179 -12.42 -5.72 -17.99
CA ASN A 179 -12.60 -4.27 -18.09
C ASN A 179 -11.52 -3.53 -18.89
N TYR A 180 -10.33 -4.12 -18.98
CA TYR A 180 -9.14 -3.42 -19.48
C TYR A 180 -8.90 -3.66 -20.96
N LYS A 181 -8.39 -2.64 -21.66
CA LYS A 181 -8.00 -2.75 -23.06
C LYS A 181 -6.49 -2.87 -23.17
N ARG A 182 -6.01 -3.98 -23.75
CA ARG A 182 -4.57 -4.27 -23.87
C ARG A 182 -3.69 -3.20 -24.55
N MET A 183 -4.27 -2.28 -25.34
CA MET A 183 -3.51 -1.27 -26.09
C MET A 183 -3.50 0.08 -25.35
N THR A 184 -2.31 0.50 -24.89
CA THR A 184 -2.10 1.83 -24.28
C THR A 184 -2.32 2.97 -25.29
N GLY A 185 -2.55 4.19 -24.80
CA GLY A 185 -2.70 5.40 -25.61
C GLY A 185 -4.14 5.82 -25.94
N THR A 186 -5.15 5.09 -25.44
CA THR A 186 -6.55 5.52 -25.45
C THR A 186 -6.96 5.89 -24.04
N THR A 187 -7.62 7.04 -23.86
CA THR A 187 -8.14 7.39 -22.53
C THR A 187 -9.14 6.34 -22.06
N GLU A 188 -8.88 5.79 -20.89
CA GLU A 188 -9.80 4.88 -20.21
C GLU A 188 -10.78 5.68 -19.36
N SER A 189 -12.04 5.23 -19.35
CA SER A 189 -13.06 5.72 -18.44
C SER A 189 -13.85 4.54 -17.95
N PHE A 190 -13.98 4.40 -16.63
CA PHE A 190 -14.71 3.31 -16.02
C PHE A 190 -16.19 3.65 -15.87
N THR A 191 -17.06 2.70 -16.20
CA THR A 191 -18.48 2.79 -15.87
C THR A 191 -18.69 2.60 -14.36
N SER A 192 -19.88 2.95 -13.85
CA SER A 192 -20.22 2.71 -12.45
C SER A 192 -20.13 1.24 -12.05
N GLN A 193 -20.40 0.31 -12.98
CA GLN A 193 -20.23 -1.12 -12.75
C GLN A 193 -18.75 -1.47 -12.56
N GLN A 194 -17.88 -0.97 -13.43
CA GLN A 194 -16.43 -1.23 -13.37
C GLN A 194 -15.78 -0.68 -12.11
N LEU A 195 -16.25 0.50 -11.64
CA LEU A 195 -15.83 1.04 -10.35
C LEU A 195 -16.31 0.16 -9.17
N ALA A 196 -17.52 -0.40 -9.26
CA ALA A 196 -18.04 -1.31 -8.25
C ALA A 196 -17.32 -2.67 -8.25
N GLU A 197 -16.81 -3.13 -9.39
CA GLU A 197 -15.97 -4.33 -9.50
C GLU A 197 -14.62 -4.12 -8.80
N GLN A 198 -14.01 -2.92 -8.88
CA GLN A 198 -12.81 -2.57 -8.11
C GLN A 198 -13.07 -2.62 -6.60
N ASP A 199 -14.20 -2.05 -6.15
CA ASP A 199 -14.61 -2.09 -4.74
C ASP A 199 -14.87 -3.52 -4.26
N THR A 200 -15.51 -4.33 -5.10
CA THR A 200 -15.77 -5.74 -4.82
C THR A 200 -14.47 -6.52 -4.69
N PHE A 201 -13.52 -6.32 -5.60
CA PHE A 201 -12.22 -6.98 -5.54
C PHE A 201 -11.46 -6.63 -4.25
N LEU A 202 -11.37 -5.35 -3.89
CA LEU A 202 -10.70 -4.94 -2.65
C LEU A 202 -11.39 -5.53 -1.41
N LYS A 203 -12.72 -5.55 -1.38
CA LYS A 203 -13.47 -6.15 -0.29
C LYS A 203 -13.21 -7.65 -0.18
N GLU A 204 -13.36 -8.39 -1.28
CA GLU A 204 -13.19 -9.84 -1.27
C GLU A 204 -11.75 -10.23 -0.94
N THR A 205 -10.76 -9.51 -1.49
CA THR A 205 -9.34 -9.85 -1.25
C THR A 205 -8.80 -9.33 0.06
N MET A 206 -9.06 -8.07 0.43
CA MET A 206 -8.39 -7.43 1.57
C MET A 206 -9.21 -7.46 2.85
N SER A 207 -10.54 -7.37 2.78
CA SER A 207 -11.41 -7.34 3.97
C SER A 207 -12.01 -8.70 4.33
N ASN A 208 -12.21 -9.59 3.37
CA ASN A 208 -12.86 -10.89 3.63
C ASN A 208 -11.88 -12.05 3.86
N THR A 209 -10.63 -11.96 3.36
CA THR A 209 -9.64 -13.04 3.53
C THR A 209 -8.78 -12.84 4.78
N GLN A 210 -8.13 -13.90 5.26
CA GLN A 210 -7.15 -13.79 6.34
C GLN A 210 -5.84 -13.14 5.87
N VAL A 211 -5.45 -13.33 4.61
CA VAL A 211 -4.28 -12.69 4.01
C VAL A 211 -4.42 -11.16 4.07
N GLY A 212 -5.56 -10.65 3.60
CA GLY A 212 -5.85 -9.22 3.61
C GLY A 212 -5.89 -8.60 5.01
N LYS A 213 -6.56 -9.28 5.95
CA LYS A 213 -6.65 -8.86 7.35
C LYS A 213 -5.28 -8.84 8.03
N GLU A 214 -4.46 -9.84 7.80
CA GLU A 214 -3.11 -9.91 8.37
C GLU A 214 -2.20 -8.82 7.80
N LEU A 215 -2.27 -8.57 6.49
CA LEU A 215 -1.53 -7.46 5.87
C LEU A 215 -1.94 -6.12 6.51
N PHE A 216 -3.24 -5.87 6.63
CA PHE A 216 -3.73 -4.66 7.29
C PHE A 216 -3.26 -4.58 8.75
N ALA A 217 -3.40 -5.66 9.52
CA ALA A 217 -3.00 -5.70 10.93
C ALA A 217 -1.50 -5.38 11.10
N PHE A 218 -0.65 -5.95 10.25
CA PHE A 218 0.78 -5.65 10.23
C PHE A 218 1.05 -4.18 9.94
N LEU A 219 0.48 -3.65 8.85
CA LEU A 219 0.71 -2.26 8.43
C LEU A 219 0.13 -1.24 9.42
N TYR A 220 -1.01 -1.56 10.04
CA TYR A 220 -1.61 -0.79 11.12
C TYR A 220 -0.70 -0.75 12.36
N THR A 221 -0.19 -1.91 12.79
CA THR A 221 0.74 -2.01 13.93
C THR A 221 2.05 -1.26 13.66
N LYS A 222 2.47 -1.19 12.39
CA LYS A 222 3.63 -0.42 11.93
C LYS A 222 3.34 1.05 11.66
N GLY A 223 2.14 1.53 11.95
CA GLY A 223 1.79 2.94 11.83
C GLY A 223 1.65 3.45 10.39
N TYR A 224 1.63 2.57 9.38
CA TYR A 224 1.42 2.97 7.98
C TYR A 224 -0.01 3.44 7.72
N TYR A 225 -0.98 2.90 8.46
CA TYR A 225 -2.41 3.24 8.34
C TYR A 225 -3.05 3.36 9.71
N ARG A 226 -4.07 4.22 9.83
CA ARG A 226 -4.80 4.47 11.08
C ARG A 226 -6.13 3.73 11.16
N SER A 227 -6.61 3.20 10.05
CA SER A 227 -7.84 2.42 9.97
C SER A 227 -7.89 1.54 8.73
N GLU A 228 -8.73 0.51 8.74
CA GLU A 228 -8.94 -0.36 7.58
C GLU A 228 -9.53 0.44 6.42
N ALA A 229 -10.45 1.36 6.70
CA ALA A 229 -11.04 2.24 5.68
C ALA A 229 -9.96 3.08 4.96
N GLU A 230 -8.99 3.62 5.70
CA GLU A 230 -7.87 4.35 5.11
C GLU A 230 -7.00 3.43 4.24
N PHE A 231 -6.67 2.23 4.74
CA PHE A 231 -5.90 1.24 4.00
C PHE A 231 -6.56 0.83 2.68
N ILE A 232 -7.84 0.46 2.72
CA ILE A 232 -8.61 0.06 1.54
C ILE A 232 -8.73 1.21 0.54
N GLN A 233 -9.00 2.43 1.03
CA GLN A 233 -9.10 3.61 0.16
C GLN A 233 -7.75 3.95 -0.49
N ASP A 234 -6.65 3.78 0.25
CA ASP A 234 -5.31 4.00 -0.28
C ASP A 234 -4.94 2.96 -1.34
N LEU A 235 -5.23 1.67 -1.08
CA LEU A 235 -5.07 0.62 -2.07
C LEU A 235 -5.90 0.90 -3.33
N LYS A 236 -7.13 1.38 -3.19
CA LYS A 236 -7.97 1.75 -4.33
C LYS A 236 -7.28 2.78 -5.21
N ASN A 237 -6.80 3.85 -4.60
CA ASN A 237 -6.12 4.92 -5.34
C ASN A 237 -4.77 4.47 -5.91
N MET A 238 -3.99 3.71 -5.12
CA MET A 238 -2.67 3.21 -5.48
C MET A 238 -2.70 2.29 -6.70
N TRP A 239 -3.65 1.37 -6.73
CA TRP A 239 -3.74 0.31 -7.74
C TRP A 239 -4.64 0.65 -8.92
N PHE A 240 -5.77 1.30 -8.69
CA PHE A 240 -6.77 1.57 -9.72
C PHE A 240 -6.84 3.03 -10.16
N GLY A 241 -6.13 3.92 -9.47
CA GLY A 241 -6.01 5.31 -9.90
C GLY A 241 -5.31 5.38 -11.25
N LEU A 242 -5.99 5.99 -12.22
CA LEU A 242 -5.47 6.14 -13.57
C LEU A 242 -4.27 7.09 -13.59
N TYR A 243 -3.32 6.83 -14.47
CA TYR A 243 -2.22 7.73 -14.82
C TYR A 243 -1.84 7.55 -16.29
N SER A 244 -1.03 8.48 -16.82
CA SER A 244 -0.69 8.53 -18.24
C SER A 244 0.65 7.88 -18.57
N ARG A 245 0.64 6.67 -19.15
CA ARG A 245 1.86 6.01 -19.65
C ARG A 245 2.27 6.41 -21.05
N TYR A 246 1.33 6.91 -21.86
CA TYR A 246 1.59 7.31 -23.23
C TYR A 246 0.75 8.55 -23.65
N ASN A 247 1.38 9.50 -24.34
CA ASN A 247 0.75 10.68 -24.94
C ASN A 247 -0.16 11.55 -24.02
N GLY A 248 0.07 11.56 -22.71
CA GLY A 248 -0.71 12.40 -21.78
C GLY A 248 -2.14 11.91 -21.55
N LYS A 249 -2.48 10.68 -21.96
CA LYS A 249 -3.81 10.08 -21.84
C LYS A 249 -3.87 9.29 -20.54
N MET A 250 -4.91 9.45 -19.74
CA MET A 250 -5.17 8.60 -18.56
C MET A 250 -5.55 7.20 -19.06
N ASP A 251 -4.55 6.36 -19.26
CA ASP A 251 -4.62 5.16 -20.11
C ASP A 251 -4.07 3.91 -19.44
N SER A 252 -3.75 4.00 -18.14
CA SER A 252 -3.15 2.91 -17.39
C SER A 252 -3.43 3.03 -15.90
N SER A 253 -3.43 1.88 -15.22
CA SER A 253 -3.41 1.77 -13.76
C SER A 253 -2.37 0.75 -13.29
N GLY A 254 -2.06 0.74 -11.98
CA GLY A 254 -1.15 -0.27 -11.41
C GLY A 254 -1.69 -1.69 -11.61
N PHE A 255 -2.99 -1.88 -11.41
CA PHE A 255 -3.65 -3.17 -11.60
C PHE A 255 -3.56 -3.63 -13.06
N GLU A 256 -3.95 -2.77 -14.00
CA GLU A 256 -3.88 -3.07 -15.43
C GLU A 256 -2.47 -3.48 -15.85
N HIS A 257 -1.48 -2.65 -15.52
CA HIS A 257 -0.10 -2.90 -15.90
C HIS A 257 0.41 -4.23 -15.36
N ILE A 258 0.22 -4.49 -14.06
CA ILE A 258 0.82 -5.65 -13.37
C ILE A 258 0.04 -6.93 -13.68
N PHE A 259 -1.28 -6.90 -13.56
CA PHE A 259 -2.13 -8.10 -13.63
C PHE A 259 -2.70 -8.36 -15.02
N ALA A 260 -3.28 -7.36 -15.68
CA ALA A 260 -3.89 -7.55 -17.01
C ALA A 260 -2.84 -7.59 -18.14
N GLY A 261 -1.77 -6.81 -17.99
CA GLY A 261 -0.74 -6.60 -19.00
C GLY A 261 -1.14 -5.57 -20.05
N GLU A 262 -0.13 -4.91 -20.62
CA GLU A 262 -0.31 -3.84 -21.61
C GLU A 262 0.65 -4.03 -22.78
N ILE A 263 0.29 -3.53 -23.96
CA ILE A 263 1.20 -3.38 -25.09
C ILE A 263 1.56 -1.90 -25.24
N LYS A 264 2.84 -1.60 -25.10
CA LYS A 264 3.40 -0.24 -25.24
C LYS A 264 4.51 -0.24 -26.29
N GLY A 265 4.29 0.53 -27.36
CA GLY A 265 5.28 0.66 -28.45
C GLY A 265 5.62 -0.67 -29.13
N GLY A 266 4.64 -1.56 -29.26
CA GLY A 266 4.84 -2.90 -29.84
C GLY A 266 5.64 -3.85 -28.96
N LYS A 267 5.62 -3.67 -27.64
CA LYS A 267 6.21 -4.59 -26.67
C LYS A 267 5.25 -4.84 -25.53
N VAL A 268 5.21 -6.07 -25.05
CA VAL A 268 4.48 -6.43 -23.82
C VAL A 268 5.15 -5.76 -22.62
N SER A 269 4.40 -4.94 -21.91
CA SER A 269 4.80 -4.20 -20.71
C SER A 269 3.95 -4.65 -19.53
N GLY A 270 4.57 -4.88 -18.37
CA GLY A 270 3.88 -5.49 -17.24
C GLY A 270 3.50 -6.95 -17.54
N PHE A 271 2.28 -7.41 -17.22
CA PHE A 271 1.83 -8.80 -17.40
C PHE A 271 2.66 -9.79 -16.56
N HIS A 272 2.30 -9.88 -15.27
CA HIS A 272 3.00 -10.68 -14.26
C HIS A 272 2.07 -11.61 -13.47
N ASN A 273 0.89 -11.92 -14.01
CA ASN A 273 -0.12 -12.73 -13.32
C ASN A 273 -0.41 -14.05 -14.04
N TRP A 274 -0.42 -15.14 -13.28
CA TRP A 274 -0.58 -16.50 -13.79
C TRP A 274 -2.00 -16.82 -14.26
N ILE A 275 -3.03 -16.21 -13.64
CA ILE A 275 -4.44 -16.42 -14.03
C ILE A 275 -4.68 -15.78 -15.40
N GLN A 276 -4.22 -14.55 -15.61
CA GLN A 276 -4.30 -13.88 -16.90
C GLN A 276 -3.52 -14.66 -17.99
N PHE A 277 -2.32 -15.14 -17.65
CA PHE A 277 -1.55 -16.01 -18.56
C PHE A 277 -2.35 -17.24 -18.97
N TYR A 278 -2.89 -17.97 -17.99
CA TYR A 278 -3.70 -19.16 -18.21
C TYR A 278 -4.90 -18.89 -19.13
N LEU A 279 -5.65 -17.82 -18.88
CA LEU A 279 -6.83 -17.48 -19.67
C LEU A 279 -6.48 -17.17 -21.13
N LEU A 280 -5.39 -16.43 -21.36
CA LEU A 280 -4.95 -16.06 -22.71
C LEU A 280 -4.34 -17.24 -23.47
N GLU A 281 -3.57 -18.10 -22.79
CA GLU A 281 -3.06 -19.34 -23.37
C GLU A 281 -4.21 -20.29 -23.74
N LYS A 282 -5.21 -20.43 -22.86
CA LYS A 282 -6.42 -21.23 -23.13
C LYS A 282 -7.20 -20.70 -24.34
N LYS A 283 -7.27 -19.39 -24.54
CA LYS A 283 -7.91 -18.74 -25.70
C LYS A 283 -7.08 -18.83 -26.98
N GLY A 284 -5.81 -19.22 -26.90
CA GLY A 284 -4.88 -19.23 -28.03
C GLY A 284 -4.37 -17.84 -28.43
N GLU A 285 -4.53 -16.83 -27.55
CA GLU A 285 -4.03 -15.47 -27.76
C GLU A 285 -2.59 -15.29 -27.24
N LEU A 286 -2.14 -16.22 -26.40
CA LEU A 286 -0.78 -16.30 -25.87
C LEU A 286 -0.17 -17.65 -26.20
N ASN A 287 1.10 -17.64 -26.62
CA ASN A 287 1.91 -18.82 -26.85
C ASN A 287 3.14 -18.83 -25.92
N TYR A 288 3.28 -19.87 -25.10
CA TYR A 288 4.41 -20.06 -24.18
C TYR A 288 5.61 -20.64 -24.93
N TYR A 289 6.81 -20.05 -24.77
CA TYR A 289 7.99 -20.45 -25.57
C TYR A 289 9.02 -21.24 -24.75
N SER A 290 9.24 -20.84 -23.49
CA SER A 290 10.24 -21.42 -22.58
C SER A 290 10.21 -20.69 -21.22
N HIS A 291 11.00 -21.17 -20.26
CA HIS A 291 11.30 -20.45 -19.04
C HIS A 291 12.82 -20.31 -18.84
N SER A 292 13.25 -19.22 -18.22
CA SER A 292 14.64 -19.01 -17.80
C SER A 292 14.84 -19.16 -16.30
N PHE A 293 13.74 -19.17 -15.54
CA PHE A 293 13.76 -19.38 -14.09
C PHE A 293 12.62 -20.28 -13.65
N ASN A 294 12.94 -21.22 -12.77
CA ASN A 294 12.00 -22.06 -12.05
C ASN A 294 12.42 -22.11 -10.59
N GLY A 295 11.53 -21.66 -9.71
CA GLY A 295 11.80 -21.45 -8.30
C GLY A 295 12.13 -22.74 -7.54
N PRO A 296 12.66 -22.62 -6.31
CA PRO A 296 12.99 -23.78 -5.48
C PRO A 296 11.77 -24.44 -4.80
N TRP A 297 10.53 -24.03 -5.13
CA TRP A 297 9.32 -24.56 -4.52
C TRP A 297 8.87 -25.84 -5.21
N THR A 298 8.48 -26.84 -4.42
CA THR A 298 8.02 -28.14 -4.94
C THR A 298 6.50 -28.23 -5.08
N SER A 299 5.79 -27.15 -4.76
CA SER A 299 4.33 -27.00 -4.79
C SER A 299 3.99 -25.51 -4.88
N TYR A 300 2.71 -25.17 -4.98
CA TYR A 300 2.27 -23.78 -5.14
C TYR A 300 2.16 -23.00 -3.81
N PRO A 301 2.37 -21.67 -3.87
CA PRO A 301 2.91 -20.93 -5.00
C PRO A 301 4.36 -21.28 -5.38
N ASP A 302 4.63 -21.25 -6.67
CA ASP A 302 5.97 -21.33 -7.27
C ASP A 302 6.25 -20.05 -8.07
N VAL A 303 7.47 -19.82 -8.54
CA VAL A 303 7.81 -18.65 -9.36
C VAL A 303 8.49 -19.09 -10.64
N LEU A 304 7.93 -18.65 -11.77
CA LEU A 304 8.53 -18.85 -13.08
C LEU A 304 8.94 -17.51 -13.69
N GLY A 305 10.09 -17.49 -14.37
CA GLY A 305 10.48 -16.44 -15.31
C GLY A 305 10.30 -16.97 -16.73
N MET A 306 9.33 -16.43 -17.48
CA MET A 306 8.81 -17.03 -18.71
C MET A 306 9.08 -16.17 -19.95
N GLN A 307 9.29 -16.83 -21.08
CA GLN A 307 9.31 -16.27 -22.42
C GLN A 307 7.99 -16.62 -23.11
N PHE A 308 7.32 -15.62 -23.69
CA PHE A 308 6.05 -15.88 -24.38
C PHE A 308 5.74 -14.82 -25.44
N MET A 309 4.89 -15.20 -26.38
CA MET A 309 4.30 -14.33 -27.38
C MET A 309 2.85 -14.05 -26.98
N TRP A 310 2.46 -12.77 -26.93
CA TRP A 310 1.08 -12.37 -26.69
C TRP A 310 0.63 -11.41 -27.79
N ASP A 311 -0.41 -11.79 -28.53
CA ASP A 311 -0.98 -10.98 -29.63
C ASP A 311 0.09 -10.52 -30.66
N GLY A 312 1.05 -11.39 -30.96
CA GLY A 312 2.15 -11.10 -31.90
C GLY A 312 3.30 -10.26 -31.32
N TYR A 313 3.27 -9.94 -30.02
CA TYR A 313 4.33 -9.24 -29.32
C TYR A 313 5.08 -10.15 -28.36
N TYR A 314 6.40 -10.23 -28.55
CA TYR A 314 7.27 -11.05 -27.71
C TYR A 314 7.59 -10.38 -26.38
N LYS A 315 7.44 -11.12 -25.28
CA LYS A 315 7.95 -10.76 -23.97
C LYS A 315 9.20 -11.59 -23.65
N GLN A 316 10.34 -10.91 -23.54
CA GLN A 316 11.63 -11.55 -23.27
C GLN A 316 11.67 -12.24 -21.91
N VAL A 317 11.23 -11.56 -20.85
CA VAL A 317 11.09 -12.16 -19.52
C VAL A 317 9.86 -11.56 -18.86
N GLY A 318 8.89 -12.42 -18.52
CA GLY A 318 7.78 -12.12 -17.63
C GLY A 318 7.77 -13.10 -16.49
N SER A 319 7.95 -12.62 -15.27
CA SER A 319 7.88 -13.44 -14.07
C SER A 319 6.51 -13.37 -13.41
N ALA A 320 6.08 -14.46 -12.80
CA ALA A 320 4.79 -14.55 -12.09
C ALA A 320 4.87 -15.55 -10.93
N ILE A 321 4.07 -15.31 -9.89
CA ILE A 321 3.85 -16.26 -8.79
C ILE A 321 2.77 -17.25 -9.21
N ILE A 322 3.14 -18.45 -9.61
CA ILE A 322 2.24 -19.47 -10.16
C ILE A 322 1.42 -20.13 -9.06
N GLY A 323 0.10 -20.16 -9.21
CA GLY A 323 -0.81 -20.91 -8.34
C GLY A 323 -1.17 -20.24 -7.02
N CYS A 324 -0.69 -19.02 -6.74
CA CYS A 324 -1.19 -18.21 -5.64
C CYS A 324 -2.65 -17.74 -5.87
N SER A 325 -3.32 -17.33 -4.79
CA SER A 325 -4.60 -16.63 -4.92
C SER A 325 -4.44 -15.16 -5.33
N PRO A 326 -5.49 -14.52 -5.90
CA PRO A 326 -5.45 -13.09 -6.22
C PRO A 326 -5.08 -12.21 -5.02
N GLU A 327 -5.61 -12.52 -3.83
CA GLU A 327 -5.33 -11.77 -2.60
C GLU A 327 -3.88 -11.91 -2.14
N PHE A 328 -3.22 -13.06 -2.35
CA PHE A 328 -1.83 -13.25 -1.96
C PHE A 328 -0.88 -12.45 -2.84
N ASP A 329 -1.04 -12.54 -4.16
CA ASP A 329 -0.24 -11.79 -5.15
C ASP A 329 -0.39 -10.28 -4.90
N PHE A 330 -1.63 -9.81 -4.76
CA PHE A 330 -1.95 -8.41 -4.48
C PHE A 330 -1.41 -7.94 -3.11
N ALA A 331 -1.50 -8.78 -2.08
CA ALA A 331 -1.00 -8.46 -0.74
C ALA A 331 0.53 -8.34 -0.71
N LEU A 332 1.26 -9.27 -1.34
CA LEU A 332 2.72 -9.22 -1.36
C LEU A 332 3.24 -7.99 -2.12
N TYR A 333 2.65 -7.68 -3.27
CA TYR A 333 3.03 -6.48 -4.01
C TYR A 333 2.70 -5.19 -3.25
N SER A 334 1.54 -5.14 -2.59
CA SER A 334 1.15 -4.00 -1.75
C SER A 334 2.10 -3.84 -0.56
N LEU A 335 2.38 -4.91 0.18
CA LEU A 335 3.35 -4.93 1.28
C LEU A 335 4.69 -4.36 0.82
N CYS A 336 5.22 -4.87 -0.30
CA CYS A 336 6.51 -4.46 -0.80
C CYS A 336 6.54 -3.02 -1.28
N TYR A 337 5.50 -2.56 -1.97
CA TYR A 337 5.46 -1.17 -2.42
C TYR A 337 5.28 -0.18 -1.26
N ILE A 338 4.45 -0.51 -0.27
CA ILE A 338 4.22 0.34 0.91
C ILE A 338 5.48 0.44 1.77
N THR A 339 6.20 -0.67 1.96
CA THR A 339 7.36 -0.71 2.86
C THR A 339 8.69 -0.42 2.17
N ARG A 340 8.80 -0.66 0.87
CA ARG A 340 10.03 -0.54 0.05
C ARG A 340 9.71 0.04 -1.35
N PRO A 341 9.09 1.23 -1.45
CA PRO A 341 8.70 1.80 -2.74
C PRO A 341 9.89 1.95 -3.68
N GLY A 342 9.80 1.38 -4.88
CA GLY A 342 10.84 1.47 -5.90
C GLY A 342 12.08 0.60 -5.65
N LYS A 343 12.12 -0.18 -4.57
CA LYS A 343 13.28 -0.99 -4.17
C LYS A 343 12.96 -2.48 -4.22
N GLN A 344 14.01 -3.30 -4.26
CA GLN A 344 13.86 -4.73 -4.05
C GLN A 344 13.37 -5.01 -2.62
N CYS A 345 12.29 -5.77 -2.53
CA CYS A 345 11.66 -6.22 -1.30
C CYS A 345 11.95 -7.71 -1.15
N ARG A 346 12.70 -8.08 -0.13
CA ARG A 346 13.11 -9.47 0.12
C ARG A 346 12.14 -10.13 1.08
N LEU A 347 11.39 -11.08 0.56
CA LEU A 347 10.39 -11.87 1.27
C LEU A 347 10.91 -13.28 1.58
N SER A 348 10.16 -13.99 2.40
CA SER A 348 10.26 -15.43 2.57
C SER A 348 8.89 -16.06 2.35
N VAL A 349 8.83 -17.08 1.49
CA VAL A 349 7.61 -17.83 1.17
C VAL A 349 7.94 -19.30 1.25
N GLY A 350 7.28 -20.05 2.13
CA GLY A 350 7.53 -21.49 2.29
C GLY A 350 8.98 -21.81 2.69
N GLY A 351 9.63 -20.92 3.44
CA GLY A 351 11.03 -21.03 3.87
C GLY A 351 12.06 -20.75 2.77
N LYS A 352 11.65 -20.20 1.62
CA LYS A 352 12.53 -19.84 0.49
C LYS A 352 12.50 -18.34 0.25
N GLU A 353 13.63 -17.78 -0.17
CA GLU A 353 13.69 -16.36 -0.53
C GLU A 353 12.88 -16.09 -1.81
N LEU A 354 12.04 -15.06 -1.74
CA LEU A 354 11.35 -14.46 -2.88
C LEU A 354 11.70 -12.97 -2.90
N ILE A 355 12.16 -12.46 -4.03
CA ILE A 355 12.42 -11.02 -4.19
C ILE A 355 11.32 -10.44 -5.06
N ILE A 356 10.67 -9.38 -4.59
CA ILE A 356 9.73 -8.58 -5.38
C ILE A 356 10.41 -7.26 -5.73
N GLN A 357 10.45 -6.92 -7.02
CA GLN A 357 10.81 -5.58 -7.46
C GLN A 357 9.54 -4.77 -7.65
N THR A 358 9.48 -3.57 -7.08
CA THR A 358 8.41 -2.60 -7.33
C THR A 358 8.94 -1.34 -8.02
N TYR A 359 8.09 -0.63 -8.74
CA TYR A 359 8.42 0.66 -9.33
C TYR A 359 7.34 1.68 -9.00
N THR A 360 7.76 2.89 -8.68
CA THR A 360 6.89 4.02 -8.42
C THR A 360 6.57 4.75 -9.72
N TRP A 361 5.31 5.12 -9.92
CA TRP A 361 4.96 6.05 -10.98
C TRP A 361 5.16 7.50 -10.51
N GLU A 362 6.21 8.15 -11.00
CA GLU A 362 6.63 9.46 -10.49
C GLU A 362 5.94 10.66 -11.14
N ASN A 363 5.35 10.49 -12.34
CA ASN A 363 4.89 11.61 -13.16
C ASN A 363 3.56 12.24 -12.70
N SER A 364 2.87 11.60 -11.76
CA SER A 364 1.63 12.11 -11.16
C SER A 364 1.50 11.64 -9.71
N SER A 365 0.50 12.14 -9.00
CA SER A 365 0.20 11.79 -7.61
C SER A 365 -1.31 11.79 -7.36
N TYR A 366 -1.73 11.18 -6.25
CA TYR A 366 -3.10 11.24 -5.74
C TYR A 366 -3.11 11.67 -4.27
N GLY A 367 -4.26 12.17 -3.80
CA GLY A 367 -4.45 12.61 -2.42
C GLY A 367 -3.37 13.62 -1.99
N ASP A 368 -2.75 13.36 -0.84
CA ASP A 368 -1.73 14.21 -0.22
C ASP A 368 -0.32 14.04 -0.85
N GLY A 369 -0.25 13.90 -2.17
CA GLY A 369 1.00 13.73 -2.90
C GLY A 369 1.55 12.30 -2.95
N LYS A 370 0.74 11.30 -2.57
CA LYS A 370 1.09 9.87 -2.67
C LYS A 370 1.25 9.44 -4.13
N LYS A 371 2.07 8.40 -4.35
CA LYS A 371 2.44 7.91 -5.69
C LYS A 371 1.78 6.58 -6.01
N PHE A 372 1.43 6.38 -7.27
CA PHE A 372 0.85 5.14 -7.77
C PHE A 372 1.90 4.04 -7.91
N ILE A 373 1.49 2.79 -7.74
CA ILE A 373 2.35 1.67 -8.10
C ILE A 373 2.44 1.58 -9.62
N GLY A 374 3.65 1.71 -10.14
CA GLY A 374 3.95 1.65 -11.57
C GLY A 374 4.26 0.24 -12.04
N SER A 375 4.85 -0.61 -11.21
CA SER A 375 5.03 -2.03 -11.57
C SER A 375 5.37 -2.82 -10.32
N ALA A 376 5.09 -4.12 -10.34
CA ALA A 376 5.51 -5.07 -9.33
C ALA A 376 5.62 -6.45 -9.97
N TYR A 377 6.70 -7.17 -9.66
CA TYR A 377 6.89 -8.52 -10.16
C TYR A 377 7.97 -9.28 -9.37
N PRO A 378 7.95 -10.62 -9.38
CA PRO A 378 9.04 -11.42 -8.82
C PRO A 378 10.34 -11.17 -9.59
N ALA A 379 11.39 -10.73 -8.92
CA ALA A 379 12.70 -10.62 -9.53
C ALA A 379 13.31 -12.02 -9.65
N SER A 380 13.32 -12.57 -10.86
CA SER A 380 14.10 -13.76 -11.20
C SER A 380 15.57 -13.35 -11.45
N PRO A 381 16.55 -14.25 -11.17
CA PRO A 381 17.96 -14.06 -11.50
C PRO A 381 18.21 -13.69 -12.96
#